data_AF-A0A3D4TQ64-F1
#
_entry.id   AF-A0A3D4TQ64-F1
#
_cell.length_a   1.000
_cell.length_b   1.000
_cell.length_c   1.000
_cell.angle_alpha   90.00
_cell.angle_beta   90.00
_cell.angle_gamma   90.00
#
_symmetry.space_group_name_H-M   'P 1'
#
loop_
_entity.id
_entity.type
_entity.pdbx_description
1 polymer ?
#
loop_
_entity_poly.entity_id
_entity_poly.type
_entity_poly.pdbx_seq_one_letter_code
_entity_poly.pdbx_strand_id
1 'polypeptide(L)'
;MTDTFTWAATSQSTGTTTAAVKRAKFGDGYAQAAADGLNATSRSYQLQFVGNRRTISEIVAFLDGHAGRSFLWKGPLGQGLYTCDSYTDSHLGGQVSTITATFEQTFQA
;
A
#
# COMPACT_ATOMS: atom_id res chain seq x y z
N MET A 1 -6.15 -8.70 17.85
CA MET A 1 -6.17 -9.32 16.51
C MET A 1 -5.92 -8.20 15.52
N THR A 2 -5.05 -8.39 14.54
CA THR A 2 -4.83 -7.37 13.50
C THR A 2 -5.90 -7.53 12.44
N ASP A 3 -6.65 -6.47 12.19
CA ASP A 3 -7.71 -6.48 11.19
C ASP A 3 -7.11 -6.72 9.79
N THR A 4 -7.86 -7.43 8.93
CA THR A 4 -7.40 -7.83 7.59
C THR A 4 -8.24 -7.18 6.52
N PHE A 5 -7.60 -6.50 5.58
CA PHE A 5 -8.22 -5.93 4.40
C PHE A 5 -8.43 -7.02 3.33
N THR A 6 -9.69 -7.29 2.99
CA THR A 6 -10.06 -8.41 2.10
C THR A 6 -10.67 -7.99 0.76
N TRP A 7 -10.93 -6.71 0.54
CA TRP A 7 -11.55 -6.23 -0.70
C TRP A 7 -10.58 -6.34 -1.89
N ALA A 8 -11.10 -6.78 -3.03
CA ALA A 8 -10.33 -6.93 -4.26
C ALA A 8 -10.18 -5.58 -4.98
N ALA A 9 -8.94 -5.19 -5.26
CA ALA A 9 -8.64 -4.02 -6.07
C ALA A 9 -8.82 -4.34 -7.58
N THR A 10 -9.04 -3.32 -8.39
CA THR A 10 -9.16 -3.45 -9.85
C THR A 10 -7.80 -3.67 -10.50
N SER A 11 -7.82 -4.13 -11.75
CA SER A 11 -6.62 -4.35 -12.57
C SER A 11 -5.81 -3.08 -12.86
N GLN A 12 -6.33 -1.89 -12.52
CA GLN A 12 -5.64 -0.61 -12.70
C GLN A 12 -4.69 -0.28 -11.54
N SER A 13 -4.66 -1.13 -10.51
CA SER A 13 -3.80 -0.96 -9.35
C SER A 13 -2.32 -1.13 -9.70
N THR A 14 -1.47 -0.26 -9.18
CA THR A 14 -0.02 -0.28 -9.41
C THR A 14 0.74 -0.49 -8.11
N GLY A 15 1.93 -1.08 -8.22
CA GLY A 15 2.81 -1.33 -7.07
C GLY A 15 4.21 -0.84 -7.37
N THR A 16 4.79 -0.09 -6.44
CA THR A 16 6.19 0.35 -6.46
C THR A 16 6.94 -0.37 -5.35
N THR A 17 8.12 -0.90 -5.66
CA THR A 17 9.02 -1.48 -4.65
C THR A 17 10.30 -0.66 -4.62
N THR A 18 10.65 -0.15 -3.44
CA THR A 18 11.84 0.68 -3.24
C THR A 18 12.82 -0.08 -2.36
N ALA A 19 14.05 -0.26 -2.84
CA ALA A 19 15.13 -0.84 -2.07
C ALA A 19 16.10 0.27 -1.62
N ALA A 20 16.21 0.49 -0.32
CA ALA A 20 17.20 1.36 0.30
C ALA A 20 18.56 0.65 0.30
N VAL A 21 19.52 1.20 -0.45
CA VAL A 21 20.86 0.64 -0.61
C VAL A 21 21.90 1.73 -0.35
N LYS A 22 22.76 1.51 0.63
CA LYS A 22 23.95 2.35 0.86
C LYS A 22 25.04 1.95 -0.14
N ARG A 23 25.59 2.93 -0.84
CA ARG A 23 26.68 2.74 -1.81
C ARG A 23 27.87 3.59 -1.45
N ALA A 24 29.02 2.96 -1.20
CA ALA A 24 30.30 3.62 -1.05
C ALA A 24 31.09 3.49 -2.36
N LYS A 25 31.53 4.60 -2.95
CA LYS A 25 32.32 4.61 -4.19
C LYS A 25 33.81 4.72 -3.87
N PHE A 26 34.63 3.97 -4.59
CA PHE A 26 36.09 4.02 -4.57
C PHE A 26 36.60 4.69 -5.86
N GLY A 27 37.77 5.34 -5.78
CA GLY A 27 38.33 6.18 -6.85
C GLY A 27 38.57 5.47 -8.19
N ASP A 28 38.68 4.14 -8.17
CA ASP A 28 38.98 3.32 -9.36
C ASP A 28 37.71 2.81 -10.08
N GLY A 29 36.55 3.43 -9.81
CA GLY A 29 35.27 3.05 -10.43
C GLY A 29 34.55 1.88 -9.73
N TYR A 30 35.13 1.33 -8.66
CA TYR A 30 34.48 0.32 -7.82
C TYR A 30 33.49 0.95 -6.85
N ALA A 31 32.46 0.20 -6.48
CA ALA A 31 31.56 0.58 -5.40
C ALA A 31 31.16 -0.64 -4.56
N GLN A 32 31.09 -0.47 -3.25
CA GLN A 32 30.47 -1.43 -2.35
C GLN A 32 29.02 -1.02 -2.10
N ALA A 33 28.10 -1.98 -2.24
CA ALA A 33 26.68 -1.79 -1.96
C ALA A 33 26.27 -2.68 -0.77
N ALA A 34 25.51 -2.10 0.16
CA ALA A 34 24.91 -2.82 1.29
C ALA A 34 23.44 -2.40 1.46
N ALA A 35 22.60 -3.34 1.85
CA ALA A 35 21.20 -3.06 2.20
C ALA A 35 21.13 -2.09 3.39
N ASP A 36 20.28 -1.08 3.32
CA ASP A 36 20.14 -0.09 4.38
C ASP A 36 19.11 -0.55 5.42
N GLY A 37 19.59 -1.15 6.51
CA GLY A 37 18.78 -1.60 7.65
C GLY A 37 18.15 -3.00 7.49
N LEU A 38 17.39 -3.41 8.52
CA LEU A 38 16.71 -4.72 8.58
C LEU A 38 15.61 -4.88 7.53
N ASN A 39 14.89 -3.79 7.24
CA ASN A 39 13.82 -3.74 6.24
C ASN A 39 14.21 -2.78 5.11
N ALA A 40 15.28 -3.13 4.40
CA ALA A 40 15.80 -2.32 3.31
C ALA A 40 14.87 -2.27 2.08
N THR A 41 13.77 -3.02 2.05
CA THR A 41 12.80 -3.00 0.95
C THR A 41 11.44 -2.60 1.48
N SER A 42 10.89 -1.52 0.96
CA SER A 42 9.50 -1.10 1.19
C SER A 42 8.68 -1.24 -0.07
N ARG A 43 7.39 -1.50 0.09
CA ARG A 43 6.42 -1.58 -1.01
C ARG A 43 5.34 -0.54 -0.80
N SER A 44 4.92 0.10 -1.88
CA SER A 44 3.77 1.00 -1.91
C SER A 44 2.84 0.54 -3.02
N TYR A 45 1.55 0.47 -2.75
CA TYR A 45 0.55 0.05 -3.72
C TYR A 45 -0.53 1.11 -3.85
N GLN A 46 -0.71 1.63 -5.05
CA GLN A 46 -1.85 2.47 -5.38
C GLN A 46 -2.98 1.55 -5.84
N LEU A 47 -3.96 1.33 -4.96
CA LEU A 47 -5.07 0.41 -5.19
C LEU A 47 -6.32 1.19 -5.55
N GLN A 48 -7.00 0.73 -6.60
CA GLN A 48 -8.29 1.29 -7.00
C GLN A 48 -9.40 0.27 -6.73
N PHE A 49 -10.50 0.72 -6.16
CA PHE A 49 -11.68 -0.07 -5.84
C PHE A 49 -12.88 0.56 -6.52
N VAL A 50 -13.65 -0.23 -7.25
CA VAL A 50 -14.86 0.23 -7.94
C VAL A 50 -16.01 -0.64 -7.46
N GLY A 51 -17.09 -0.01 -6.99
CA GLY A 51 -18.21 -0.75 -6.41
C GLY A 51 -19.45 0.09 -6.20
N ASN A 52 -20.49 -0.57 -5.69
CA ASN A 52 -21.70 0.14 -5.26
C ASN A 52 -21.43 0.93 -3.97
N ARG A 53 -22.37 1.83 -3.63
CA ARG A 53 -22.27 2.67 -2.43
C ARG A 53 -22.02 1.89 -1.13
N ARG A 54 -22.59 0.68 -1.00
CA ARG A 54 -22.43 -0.15 0.20
C ARG A 54 -20.98 -0.64 0.33
N THR A 55 -20.45 -1.28 -0.70
CA THR A 55 -19.07 -1.80 -0.71
C THR A 55 -18.06 -0.67 -0.50
N ILE A 56 -18.27 0.46 -1.16
CA ILE A 56 -17.42 1.64 -1.02
C ILE A 56 -17.48 2.19 0.41
N SER A 57 -18.67 2.28 1.02
CA SER A 57 -18.80 2.72 2.41
C SER A 57 -18.13 1.78 3.42
N GLU A 58 -18.14 0.46 3.16
CA GLU A 58 -17.47 -0.53 4.01
C GLU A 58 -15.95 -0.38 3.92
N ILE A 59 -15.40 -0.12 2.72
CA ILE A 59 -13.97 0.15 2.51
C ILE A 59 -13.56 1.44 3.23
N VAL A 60 -14.32 2.53 3.04
CA VAL A 60 -14.02 3.81 3.71
C VAL A 60 -14.04 3.65 5.23
N ALA A 61 -15.08 3.03 5.78
CA ALA A 61 -15.19 2.82 7.22
C ALA A 61 -14.02 2.00 7.78
N PHE A 62 -13.53 1.03 7.01
CA PHE A 62 -12.34 0.27 7.38
C PHE A 62 -11.08 1.14 7.40
N LEU A 63 -10.85 1.92 6.34
CA LEU A 63 -9.69 2.80 6.23
C LEU A 63 -9.70 3.89 7.31
N ASP A 64 -10.84 4.52 7.55
CA ASP A 64 -11.03 5.52 8.59
C ASP A 64 -10.78 4.94 10.00
N GLY A 65 -11.26 3.72 10.26
CA GLY A 65 -11.00 3.01 11.52
C GLY A 65 -9.54 2.62 11.74
N HIS A 66 -8.72 2.69 10.68
CA HIS A 66 -7.29 2.35 10.67
C HIS A 66 -6.40 3.57 10.40
N ALA A 67 -6.90 4.79 10.52
CA ALA A 67 -6.07 5.98 10.42
C ALA A 67 -4.91 5.91 11.44
N GLY A 68 -3.67 5.93 10.94
CA GLY A 68 -2.46 5.80 11.75
C GLY A 68 -2.22 4.40 12.37
N ARG A 69 -2.96 3.38 11.94
CA ARG A 69 -2.82 1.99 12.41
C ARG A 69 -2.55 1.06 11.25
N SER A 70 -1.71 0.05 11.48
CA SER A 70 -1.45 -0.96 10.47
C SER A 70 -2.59 -1.98 10.39
N PHE A 71 -2.80 -2.52 9.19
CA PHE A 71 -3.70 -3.64 8.96
C PHE A 71 -3.01 -4.69 8.08
N LEU A 72 -3.47 -5.94 8.18
CA LEU A 72 -3.00 -7.02 7.33
C LEU A 72 -3.62 -6.89 5.95
N TRP A 73 -2.81 -6.94 4.91
CA TRP A 73 -3.29 -7.01 3.54
C TRP A 73 -2.49 -8.04 2.73
N LYS A 74 -3.21 -8.82 1.94
CA LYS A 74 -2.64 -9.83 1.03
C LYS A 74 -2.55 -9.23 -0.37
N GLY A 75 -1.41 -8.61 -0.65
CA GLY A 75 -1.09 -8.09 -1.97
C GLY A 75 -0.66 -9.19 -2.96
N PRO A 76 -0.42 -8.82 -4.22
CA PRO A 76 -0.02 -9.76 -5.28
C PRO A 76 1.34 -10.43 -5.01
N LEU A 77 2.22 -9.78 -4.25
CA LEU A 77 3.56 -10.27 -3.90
C LEU A 77 3.64 -10.83 -2.46
N GLY A 78 2.51 -11.16 -1.86
CA GLY A 78 2.42 -11.76 -0.53
C GLY A 78 1.66 -10.91 0.49
N GLN A 79 1.56 -11.45 1.71
CA GLN A 79 0.90 -10.80 2.85
C GLN A 79 1.88 -9.95 3.63
N GLY A 80 1.42 -8.78 4.09
CA GLY A 80 2.20 -7.88 4.94
C GLY A 80 1.30 -6.94 5.74
N LEU A 81 1.94 -6.12 6.58
CA LEU A 81 1.28 -5.01 7.26
C LEU A 81 1.39 -3.77 6.38
N TYR A 82 0.28 -3.05 6.26
CA TYR A 82 0.18 -1.83 5.47
C TYR A 82 -0.55 -0.75 6.25
N THR A 83 -0.21 0.50 5.97
CA THR A 83 -0.94 1.69 6.41
C THR A 83 -1.55 2.38 5.19
N CYS A 84 -2.59 3.17 5.41
CA CYS A 84 -3.21 3.98 4.37
C CYS A 84 -3.43 5.39 4.94
N ASP A 85 -2.55 6.32 4.58
CA ASP A 85 -2.63 7.70 5.08
C ASP A 85 -3.49 8.60 4.18
N SER A 86 -3.78 8.16 2.95
CA SER A 86 -4.61 8.92 2.01
C SER A 86 -5.38 8.02 1.05
N TYR A 87 -6.60 8.44 0.76
CA TYR A 87 -7.42 7.91 -0.32
C TYR A 87 -8.21 9.04 -0.99
N THR A 88 -8.63 8.79 -2.23
CA THR A 88 -9.45 9.70 -3.02
C THR A 88 -10.73 8.98 -3.44
N ASP A 89 -11.84 9.71 -3.45
CA ASP A 89 -13.15 9.25 -3.92
C ASP A 89 -13.49 9.94 -5.25
N SER A 90 -14.11 9.19 -6.16
CA SER A 90 -14.63 9.72 -7.42
C SER A 90 -15.94 9.03 -7.79
N HIS A 91 -16.95 9.84 -8.10
CA HIS A 91 -18.26 9.37 -8.53
C HIS A 91 -18.29 9.21 -10.05
N LEU A 92 -18.33 7.98 -10.54
CA LEU A 92 -18.37 7.67 -11.99
C LEU A 92 -19.75 7.87 -12.62
N GLY A 93 -20.74 8.33 -11.86
CA GLY A 93 -22.14 8.45 -12.28
C GLY A 93 -22.97 7.21 -11.92
N GLY A 94 -24.29 7.39 -11.74
CA GLY A 94 -25.17 6.32 -11.27
C GLY A 94 -24.92 5.93 -9.81
N GLN A 95 -25.02 4.62 -9.50
CA GLN A 95 -24.82 4.05 -8.16
C GLN A 95 -23.41 3.49 -7.93
N VAL A 96 -22.46 3.79 -8.82
CA VAL A 96 -21.08 3.28 -8.78
C VAL A 96 -20.13 4.40 -8.38
N SER A 97 -19.28 4.11 -7.40
CA SER A 97 -18.23 5.02 -6.93
C SER A 97 -16.89 4.30 -6.97
N THR A 98 -15.83 5.10 -7.08
CA THR A 98 -14.45 4.62 -7.13
C THR A 98 -13.66 5.22 -5.99
N ILE A 99 -12.88 4.39 -5.32
CA ILE A 99 -11.89 4.82 -4.35
C ILE A 99 -10.51 4.44 -4.83
N THR A 100 -9.56 5.36 -4.73
CA THR A 100 -8.14 5.08 -4.93
C THR A 100 -7.39 5.35 -3.63
N ALA A 101 -6.77 4.33 -3.06
CA ALA A 101 -6.05 4.40 -1.79
C ALA A 101 -4.58 3.99 -1.99
N THR A 102 -3.67 4.61 -1.23
CA THR A 102 -2.24 4.29 -1.28
C THR A 102 -1.86 3.50 -0.04
N PHE A 103 -1.50 2.23 -0.23
CA PHE A 103 -1.09 1.32 0.84
C PHE A 103 0.43 1.30 0.93
N GLU A 104 0.97 1.76 2.04
CA GLU A 104 2.40 1.78 2.32
C GLU A 104 2.75 0.65 3.26
N GLN A 105 3.74 -0.18 2.87
CA GLN A 105 4.18 -1.30 3.69
C GLN A 105 4.82 -0.77 4.96
N THR A 106 4.31 -1.20 6.10
CA THR A 106 4.89 -0.94 7.41
C THR A 106 5.34 -2.24 8.06
N PHE A 107 6.24 -2.10 9.04
CA PHE A 107 6.71 -3.18 9.89
C PHE A 107 6.34 -2.95 11.35
N GLN A 108 5.61 -1.87 11.62
CA GLN A 108 5.09 -1.51 12.93
C GLN A 108 3.62 -1.92 12.99
N ALA A 109 3.25 -2.60 14.08
CA ALA A 109 1.89 -3.09 14.32
C ALA A 109 1.00 -1.99 14.91
#